data_AF-A0A7C6P8S7-F1
#
_entry.id   AF-A0A7C6P8S7-F1
#
_cell.length_a   1.000
_cell.length_b   1.000
_cell.length_c   1.000
_cell.angle_alpha   90.00
_cell.angle_beta   90.00
_cell.angle_gamma   90.00
#
_symmetry.space_group_name_H-M   'P 1'
#
loop_
_entity.id
_entity.type
_entity.pdbx_description
1 polymer ?
#
loop_
_entity_poly.entity_id
_entity_poly.type
_entity_poly.pdbx_seq_one_letter_code
_entity_poly.pdbx_strand_id
1 'polypeptide(L)'
;MLSGSYLKQPRGKDENVPGKLALVKENVRNADWESAQQDLEDTEKAWKKVIPRIQFSMERDEINNLGISLARARAAITAKDKAGALMELEEAASHWHNLGN
;
A
#
# COMPACT_ATOMS: atom_id res chain seq x y z
N MET A 1 -7.10 -0.24 18.85
CA MET A 1 -7.40 0.97 19.66
C MET A 1 -7.99 2.04 18.76
N LEU A 2 -9.02 2.79 19.20
CA LEU A 2 -9.70 3.85 18.42
C LEU A 2 -8.75 4.93 17.86
N SER A 3 -7.57 5.12 18.46
CA SER A 3 -6.59 6.10 18.00
C SER A 3 -5.92 5.72 16.67
N GLY A 4 -5.73 4.44 16.36
CA GLY A 4 -4.97 4.04 15.18
C GLY A 4 -5.70 4.28 13.85
N SER A 5 -7.02 4.09 13.83
CA SER A 5 -7.85 4.40 12.66
C SER A 5 -7.85 5.89 12.31
N TYR A 6 -7.70 6.76 13.32
CA TYR A 6 -7.47 8.20 13.14
C TYR A 6 -6.02 8.50 12.71
N LEU A 7 -5.03 7.88 13.36
CA LEU A 7 -3.60 8.14 13.10
C LEU A 7 -3.13 7.70 11.71
N LYS A 8 -3.79 6.69 11.10
CA LYS A 8 -3.49 6.25 9.73
C LYS A 8 -4.01 7.21 8.64
N GLN A 9 -4.86 8.17 8.98
CA GLN A 9 -5.39 9.10 7.99
C GLN A 9 -4.29 10.00 7.41
N PRO A 10 -4.34 10.28 6.09
CA PRO A 10 -3.35 11.13 5.44
C PRO A 10 -3.43 12.56 5.99
N ARG A 11 -2.28 13.14 6.34
CA ARG A 11 -2.16 14.58 6.67
C ARG A 11 -1.93 15.44 5.43
N GLY A 12 -1.61 14.81 4.31
CA GLY A 12 -1.38 15.43 3.00
C GLY A 12 -1.61 14.44 1.87
N LYS A 13 -1.68 14.93 0.63
CA LYS A 13 -1.91 14.08 -0.57
C LYS A 13 -0.80 13.05 -0.78
N ASP A 14 0.41 13.34 -0.33
CA ASP A 14 1.58 12.48 -0.43
C ASP A 14 1.51 11.26 0.51
N GLU A 15 0.60 11.25 1.48
CA GLU A 15 0.39 10.17 2.43
C GLU A 15 -0.86 9.33 2.13
N ASN A 16 -1.60 9.64 1.05
CA ASN A 16 -2.84 8.94 0.70
C ASN A 16 -2.54 7.54 0.13
N VAL A 17 -2.25 6.59 1.01
CA VAL A 17 -1.95 5.19 0.65
C VAL A 17 -3.08 4.56 -0.17
N PRO A 18 -4.38 4.67 0.18
CA PRO A 18 -5.47 4.12 -0.64
C PRO A 18 -5.53 4.69 -2.05
N GLY A 19 -5.39 6.01 -2.18
CA GLY A 19 -5.40 6.66 -3.49
C GLY A 19 -4.22 6.24 -4.36
N LYS A 20 -3.03 6.13 -3.76
CA LYS A 20 -1.82 5.68 -4.47
C LYS A 20 -1.93 4.22 -4.89
N LEU A 21 -2.43 3.32 -4.03
CA LEU A 21 -2.73 1.93 -4.40
C LEU A 21 -3.71 1.83 -5.58
N ALA A 22 -4.74 2.69 -5.61
CA ALA A 22 -5.69 2.70 -6.71
C ALA A 22 -5.02 3.07 -8.05
N LEU A 23 -4.12 4.05 -8.06
CA LEU A 23 -3.34 4.44 -9.25
C LEU A 23 -2.44 3.30 -9.74
N VAL A 24 -1.73 2.62 -8.83
CA VAL A 24 -0.91 1.45 -9.22
C VAL A 24 -1.78 0.38 -9.88
N LYS A 25 -2.95 0.08 -9.29
CA LYS A 25 -3.88 -0.91 -9.86
C LYS A 25 -4.38 -0.52 -11.25
N GLU A 26 -4.65 0.76 -11.48
CA GLU A 26 -5.06 1.27 -12.79
C GLU A 26 -3.94 1.10 -13.83
N ASN A 27 -2.71 1.49 -13.51
CA ASN A 27 -1.57 1.31 -14.40
C ASN A 27 -1.28 -0.16 -14.71
N VAL A 28 -1.34 -1.05 -13.69
CA VAL A 28 -1.23 -2.50 -13.89
C VAL A 28 -2.35 -3.05 -14.78
N ARG A 29 -3.59 -2.56 -14.63
CA ARG A 29 -4.72 -2.95 -15.51
C ARG A 29 -4.45 -2.55 -16.96
N ASN A 30 -3.88 -1.37 -17.17
CA ASN A 30 -3.53 -0.84 -18.49
C ASN A 30 -2.21 -1.41 -19.04
N ALA A 31 -1.52 -2.27 -18.29
CA ALA A 31 -0.18 -2.78 -18.60
C ALA A 31 0.86 -1.67 -18.80
N ASP A 32 0.65 -0.52 -18.18
CA ASP A 32 1.61 0.57 -18.09
C ASP A 32 2.57 0.29 -16.92
N TRP A 33 3.55 -0.57 -17.19
CA TRP A 33 4.47 -1.08 -16.17
C TRP A 33 5.40 0.00 -15.60
N GLU A 34 5.76 0.99 -16.40
CA GLU A 34 6.63 2.09 -15.98
C GLU A 34 5.91 2.98 -14.96
N SER A 35 4.71 3.46 -15.30
CA SER A 35 3.88 4.23 -14.36
C SER A 35 3.49 3.39 -13.14
N ALA A 36 3.20 2.09 -13.31
CA ALA A 36 2.89 1.20 -12.19
C ALA A 36 4.07 1.08 -11.21
N GLN A 37 5.30 0.98 -11.71
CA GLN A 37 6.49 0.91 -10.88
C GLN A 37 6.73 2.24 -10.14
N GLN A 38 6.60 3.38 -10.84
CA GLN A 38 6.78 4.69 -10.24
C GLN A 38 5.74 4.97 -9.14
N ASP A 39 4.48 4.65 -9.39
CA ASP A 39 3.40 4.83 -8.43
C ASP A 39 3.52 3.87 -7.24
N LEU A 40 4.06 2.66 -7.44
CA LEU A 40 4.31 1.73 -6.34
C LEU A 40 5.41 2.24 -5.41
N GLU A 41 6.49 2.79 -5.95
CA GLU A 41 7.53 3.45 -5.15
C GLU A 41 6.97 4.60 -4.31
N ASP A 42 6.08 5.39 -4.90
CA ASP A 42 5.42 6.48 -4.19
C ASP A 42 4.43 5.98 -3.13
N THR A 43 3.77 4.85 -3.37
CA THR A 43 2.94 4.15 -2.38
C THR A 43 3.78 3.67 -1.20
N GLU A 44 4.94 3.06 -1.44
CA GLU A 44 5.85 2.61 -0.38
C GLU A 44 6.43 3.78 0.43
N LYS A 45 6.75 4.91 -0.22
CA LYS A 45 7.18 6.13 0.47
C LYS A 45 6.06 6.66 1.39
N ALA A 46 4.83 6.71 0.90
CA ALA A 46 3.67 7.11 1.68
C ALA A 46 3.48 6.18 2.89
N TRP A 47 3.54 4.87 2.67
CA TRP A 47 3.44 3.88 3.75
C TRP A 47 4.50 4.07 4.82
N LYS A 48 5.78 4.24 4.43
CA LYS A 48 6.88 4.52 5.36
C LYS A 48 6.68 5.80 6.17
N LYS A 49 6.02 6.83 5.63
CA LYS A 49 5.65 8.05 6.37
C LYS A 49 4.50 7.83 7.36
N VAL A 50 3.63 6.86 7.13
CA VAL A 50 2.51 6.53 8.04
C VAL A 50 3.01 5.75 9.26
N ILE A 51 3.90 4.77 9.07
CA ILE A 51 4.37 3.84 10.12
C ILE A 51 4.71 4.53 11.46
N PRO A 52 5.55 5.58 11.53
CA PRO A 52 5.96 6.16 12.82
C PRO A 52 4.80 6.68 13.66
N ARG A 53 3.67 7.05 13.02
CA ARG A 53 2.47 7.56 13.70
C ARG A 53 1.60 6.45 14.27
N ILE A 54 1.59 5.29 13.62
CA ILE A 54 0.66 4.21 13.93
C ILE A 54 1.30 3.06 14.73
N GLN A 55 2.63 2.93 14.69
CA GLN A 55 3.39 1.79 15.22
C GLN A 55 3.19 1.50 16.72
N PHE A 56 2.76 2.48 17.51
CA PHE A 56 2.48 2.30 18.94
C PHE A 56 1.00 2.05 19.24
N SER A 57 0.15 2.03 18.21
CA SER A 57 -1.30 1.89 18.33
C SER A 57 -1.86 0.67 17.59
N MET A 58 -1.08 0.07 16.68
CA MET A 58 -1.45 -1.05 15.82
C MET A 58 -0.58 -2.27 16.13
N GLU A 59 -1.09 -3.44 15.76
CA GLU A 59 -0.31 -4.67 15.89
C GLU A 59 0.82 -4.69 14.86
N ARG A 60 1.99 -5.16 15.27
CA ARG A 60 3.18 -5.19 14.42
C ARG A 60 2.95 -6.02 13.16
N ASP A 61 2.17 -7.09 13.27
CA ASP A 61 1.85 -7.98 12.17
C ASP A 61 0.96 -7.30 11.13
N GLU A 62 0.00 -6.45 11.54
CA GLU A 62 -0.81 -5.68 10.60
C GLU A 62 0.04 -4.73 9.75
N ILE A 63 1.02 -4.07 10.40
CA ILE A 63 1.98 -3.18 9.72
C ILE A 63 2.86 -3.99 8.76
N ASN A 64 3.38 -5.14 9.20
CA ASN A 64 4.25 -5.96 8.38
C ASN A 64 3.51 -6.56 7.16
N ASN A 65 2.27 -7.01 7.33
CA ASN A 65 1.50 -7.66 6.29
C ASN A 65 1.25 -6.75 5.08
N LEU A 66 0.92 -5.47 5.33
CA LEU A 66 0.82 -4.48 4.24
C LEU A 66 2.16 -4.31 3.52
N GLY A 67 3.26 -4.18 4.27
CA GLY A 67 4.60 -4.05 3.71
C GLY A 67 5.01 -5.25 2.84
N ILE A 68 4.68 -6.48 3.28
CA ILE A 68 4.94 -7.71 2.53
C ILE A 68 4.16 -7.73 1.22
N SER A 69 2.88 -7.35 1.25
CA SER A 69 2.03 -7.28 0.05
C SER A 69 2.61 -6.28 -0.97
N LEU A 70 3.07 -5.10 -0.53
CA LEU A 70 3.74 -4.15 -1.42
C LEU A 70 5.02 -4.72 -2.05
N ALA A 71 5.83 -5.45 -1.27
CA ALA A 71 7.05 -6.07 -1.79
C ALA A 71 6.77 -7.16 -2.84
N ARG A 72 5.70 -7.94 -2.66
CA ARG A 72 5.27 -8.94 -3.66
C ARG A 72 4.65 -8.28 -4.88
N ALA A 73 3.84 -7.23 -4.71
CA ALA A 73 3.34 -6.41 -5.81
C ALA A 73 4.48 -5.85 -6.66
N ARG A 74 5.56 -5.37 -6.02
CA ARG A 74 6.78 -4.92 -6.71
C ARG A 74 7.38 -6.01 -7.58
N ALA A 75 7.59 -7.20 -7.01
CA ALA A 75 8.13 -8.34 -7.75
C ALA A 75 7.25 -8.70 -8.96
N ALA A 76 5.93 -8.74 -8.77
CA ALA A 76 4.99 -9.05 -9.83
C ALA A 76 4.96 -7.97 -10.94
N ILE A 77 4.99 -6.68 -10.60
CA ILE A 77 5.11 -5.57 -11.57
C ILE A 77 6.41 -5.69 -12.37
N THR A 78 7.54 -5.96 -11.71
CA THR A 78 8.83 -6.17 -12.39
C THR A 78 8.78 -7.38 -13.33
N ALA A 79 8.09 -8.46 -12.93
CA ALA A 79 7.88 -9.63 -13.77
C ALA A 79 6.82 -9.43 -14.87
N LYS A 80 6.13 -8.27 -14.90
CA LYS A 80 4.95 -8.00 -15.74
C LYS A 80 3.83 -9.02 -15.54
N ASP A 81 3.76 -9.60 -14.35
CA ASP A 81 2.68 -10.48 -13.92
C ASP A 81 1.49 -9.64 -13.47
N LYS A 82 0.54 -9.42 -14.39
CA LYS A 82 -0.68 -8.65 -14.13
C LYS A 82 -1.53 -9.28 -13.02
N ALA A 83 -1.66 -10.61 -13.00
CA ALA A 83 -2.53 -11.27 -12.04
C ALA A 83 -1.92 -11.22 -10.64
N GLY A 84 -0.63 -11.54 -10.52
CA GLY A 84 0.10 -11.45 -9.26
C GLY A 84 0.13 -10.02 -8.72
N ALA A 85 0.38 -9.02 -9.57
CA ALA A 85 0.41 -7.63 -9.14
C ALA A 85 -0.95 -7.18 -8.61
N LEU A 86 -2.05 -7.50 -9.31
CA LEU A 86 -3.39 -7.12 -8.85
C LEU A 86 -3.78 -7.86 -7.56
N MET A 87 -3.43 -9.13 -7.42
CA MET A 87 -3.70 -9.91 -6.20
C MET A 87 -3.06 -9.25 -4.98
N GLU A 88 -1.76 -8.93 -5.05
CA GLU A 88 -1.01 -8.35 -3.94
C GLU A 88 -1.42 -6.89 -3.66
N LEU A 89 -1.82 -6.13 -4.68
CA LEU A 89 -2.35 -4.78 -4.49
C LEU A 89 -3.73 -4.78 -3.82
N GLU A 90 -4.58 -5.77 -4.09
CA GLU A 90 -5.85 -5.93 -3.37
C GLU A 90 -5.63 -6.42 -1.93
N GLU A 91 -4.66 -7.31 -1.70
CA GLU A 91 -4.28 -7.72 -0.34
C GLU A 91 -3.74 -6.54 0.47
N ALA A 92 -2.86 -5.72 -0.11
CA ALA A 92 -2.39 -4.48 0.51
C ALA A 92 -3.54 -3.50 0.86
N ALA A 93 -4.54 -3.36 -0.02
CA ALA A 93 -5.71 -2.54 0.24
C ALA A 93 -6.58 -3.09 1.38
N SER A 94 -6.71 -4.42 1.47
CA SER A 94 -7.40 -5.09 2.57
C SER A 94 -6.69 -4.89 3.90
N HIS A 95 -5.36 -5.05 3.94
CA HIS A 95 -4.56 -4.75 5.12
C HIS A 95 -4.71 -3.29 5.56
N TRP A 96 -4.67 -2.34 4.61
CA TRP A 96 -4.90 -0.93 4.95
C TRP A 96 -6.29 -0.71 5.57
N HIS A 97 -7.33 -1.32 5.00
CA HIS A 97 -8.70 -1.20 5.51
C HIS A 97 -8.78 -1.71 6.94
N ASN A 98 -8.26 -2.90 7.19
CA ASN A 98 -8.33 -3.60 8.47
C ASN A 98 -7.40 -3.01 9.54
N LEU A 99 -6.34 -2.31 9.16
CA LEU A 99 -5.35 -1.74 10.07
C LEU A 99 -6.02 -0.92 11.19
N GLY A 100 -5.99 -1.45 12.42
CA GLY A 100 -6.51 -0.76 13.59
C GLY A 100 -8.02 -0.78 13.80
N ASN A 101 -8.74 -1.63 13.06
CA ASN A 101 -10.16 -1.91 13.26
C ASN A 101 -10.39 -3.11 14.16
#